data_AF-A0A6J4U7G3-F1
#
_entry.id   AF-A0A6J4U7G3-F1
#
_cell.length_a   1.000
_cell.length_b   1.000
_cell.length_c   1.000
_cell.angle_alpha   90.00
_cell.angle_beta   90.00
_cell.angle_gamma   90.00
#
_symmetry.space_group_name_H-M   'P 1'
#
loop_
_entity.id
_entity.type
_entity.pdbx_description
1 polymer ?
#
loop_
_entity_poly.entity_id
_entity_poly.type
_entity_poly.pdbx_seq_one_letter_code
_entity_poly.pdbx_strand_id
1 'polypeptide(L)'
;MTDHAPETAPGTAPDGTDERTFRWADIDRWAAKGLLSADQVAAIRADLGTGPPVATSPTPRPLRATPIERRPGLNLVTIAYYFGGFLILLAYTVFLGLLWEDLPAGAQAAILLVTIGGLWAIGGWLRGHGFPQGGGVLIFVGTAITPLLVYSVQRWTGLWPDDSAQTDAYEDFYRTVAPAWVAMEAISIAIANLVLWRVRFPLLTLPIAFWGWFLGMDLARWARRTDDRSWDMPEQAVGATVAVALLVIGTALDRRGLRPYRRWFYLFGAVALFGHLGAMWLRYEDTRWAGPAYLAASLLLVVASVALQARVFLVFGALGSYAYASYLAFAVFDGALGFLFALAGIGLFIVLSTVAFQRYGRVWLEHLVGRRATGAPTAPA
;
A
#
# COMPACT_ATOMS: atom_id res chain seq x y z
N MET A 1 0.07 -31.62 59.20
CA MET A 1 -1.14 -30.78 59.10
C MET A 1 -0.63 -29.36 59.16
N THR A 2 -0.35 -28.65 58.08
CA THR A 2 -1.00 -28.58 56.76
C THR A 2 0.04 -28.36 55.66
N ASP A 3 -0.27 -29.00 54.54
CA ASP A 3 0.42 -28.98 53.25
C ASP A 3 -0.05 -27.76 52.46
N HIS A 4 0.87 -26.97 51.90
CA HIS A 4 0.55 -25.90 50.95
C HIS A 4 1.45 -26.06 49.71
N ALA A 5 0.92 -26.82 48.76
CA ALA A 5 1.34 -26.81 47.36
C ALA A 5 1.00 -25.44 46.72
N PRO A 6 1.87 -24.87 45.88
CA PRO A 6 1.45 -23.82 44.96
C PRO A 6 0.79 -24.43 43.72
N GLU A 7 -0.44 -23.97 43.52
CA GLU A 7 -1.36 -24.26 42.42
C GLU A 7 -0.75 -23.87 41.06
N THR A 8 -0.72 -24.84 40.14
CA THR A 8 -0.35 -24.65 38.73
C THR A 8 -1.58 -24.24 37.92
N ALA A 9 -1.49 -23.11 37.21
CA ALA A 9 -2.42 -22.71 36.14
C ALA A 9 -1.69 -21.82 35.12
N PRO A 10 -2.15 -21.72 33.86
CA PRO A 10 -1.83 -22.66 32.80
C PRO A 10 -0.85 -22.08 31.80
N GLY A 11 -0.04 -22.97 31.22
CA GLY A 11 0.98 -22.66 30.23
C GLY A 11 0.45 -21.85 29.04
N THR A 12 1.15 -20.75 28.78
CA THR A 12 1.23 -20.09 27.49
C THR A 12 1.55 -21.12 26.40
N ALA A 13 0.65 -21.31 25.45
CA ALA A 13 0.90 -22.10 24.26
C ALA A 13 2.08 -21.51 23.47
N PRO A 14 3.16 -22.27 23.19
CA PRO A 14 4.14 -21.86 22.21
C PRO A 14 3.68 -22.30 20.83
N ASP A 15 3.20 -21.34 20.04
CA ASP A 15 3.10 -21.43 18.60
C ASP A 15 4.53 -21.40 18.03
N GLY A 16 5.16 -22.58 18.01
CA GLY A 16 6.42 -22.86 17.36
C GLY A 16 6.23 -24.10 16.52
N THR A 17 6.60 -24.05 15.25
CA THR A 17 6.86 -25.25 14.47
C THR A 17 7.93 -26.04 15.21
N ASP A 18 7.48 -27.02 16.00
CA ASP A 18 8.29 -27.84 16.89
C ASP A 18 9.15 -28.77 16.01
N GLU A 19 10.29 -28.26 15.54
CA GLU A 19 11.30 -29.04 14.82
C GLU A 19 11.88 -30.10 15.79
N ARG A 20 11.18 -31.22 15.89
CA ARG A 20 11.62 -32.37 16.67
C ARG A 20 12.62 -33.18 15.86
N THR A 21 13.83 -33.31 16.38
CA THR A 21 14.85 -34.18 15.82
C THR A 21 14.63 -35.60 16.35
N PHE A 22 14.40 -36.56 15.46
CA PHE A 22 14.22 -37.97 15.81
C PHE A 22 15.49 -38.77 15.51
N ARG A 23 15.79 -39.76 16.36
CA ARG A 23 16.91 -40.69 16.17
C ARG A 23 16.41 -42.04 15.64
N TRP A 24 17.32 -42.85 15.12
CA TRP A 24 16.99 -44.23 14.69
C TRP A 24 16.31 -45.06 15.78
N ALA A 25 16.69 -44.85 17.05
CA ALA A 25 16.06 -45.50 18.19
C ALA A 25 14.56 -45.16 18.35
N ASP A 26 14.12 -43.97 17.90
CA ASP A 26 12.72 -43.57 17.96
C ASP A 26 11.89 -44.32 16.89
N ILE A 27 12.48 -44.53 15.70
CA ILE A 27 11.87 -45.31 14.62
C ILE A 27 11.70 -46.77 15.05
N ASP A 28 12.71 -47.37 15.67
CA ASP A 28 12.63 -48.73 16.21
C ASP A 28 11.59 -48.85 17.32
N ARG A 29 11.48 -47.83 18.18
CA ARG A 29 10.44 -47.76 19.21
C ARG A 29 9.03 -47.66 18.62
N TRP A 30 8.85 -46.96 17.51
CA TRP A 30 7.54 -46.86 16.84
C TRP A 30 7.16 -48.16 16.11
N ALA A 31 8.13 -48.83 15.52
CA ALA A 31 7.93 -50.17 14.94
C ALA A 31 7.52 -51.19 16.01
N ALA A 32 8.19 -51.18 17.17
CA ALA A 32 7.83 -52.04 18.31
C ALA A 32 6.41 -51.77 18.86
N LYS A 33 5.87 -50.56 18.63
CA LYS A 33 4.49 -50.19 19.00
C LYS A 33 3.46 -50.51 17.91
N GLY A 34 3.87 -51.13 16.81
CA GLY A 34 2.99 -51.43 15.67
C GLY A 34 2.54 -50.20 14.88
N LEU A 35 3.16 -49.03 15.11
CA LEU A 35 2.85 -47.79 14.38
C LEU A 35 3.48 -47.76 12.98
N LEU A 36 4.51 -48.59 12.76
CA LEU A 36 5.19 -48.79 11.48
C LEU A 36 5.35 -50.28 11.25
N SER A 37 5.08 -50.74 10.02
CA SER A 37 5.36 -52.10 9.59
C SER A 37 6.85 -52.31 9.30
N ALA A 38 7.32 -53.56 9.36
CA ALA A 38 8.72 -53.90 9.11
C ALA A 38 9.19 -53.43 7.71
N ASP A 39 8.33 -53.54 6.71
CA ASP A 39 8.62 -53.12 5.33
C ASP A 39 8.77 -51.59 5.22
N GLN A 40 7.95 -50.83 5.96
CA GLN A 40 8.05 -49.36 6.01
C GLN A 40 9.35 -48.89 6.68
N VAL A 41 9.78 -49.58 7.74
CA VAL A 41 11.06 -49.26 8.40
C VAL A 41 12.24 -49.54 7.47
N ALA A 42 12.20 -50.64 6.72
CA ALA A 42 13.22 -50.99 5.74
C ALA A 42 13.30 -49.94 4.60
N ALA A 43 12.15 -49.48 4.10
CA ALA A 43 12.08 -48.44 3.07
C ALA A 43 12.65 -47.09 3.56
N ILE A 44 12.30 -46.68 4.79
CA ILE A 44 12.82 -45.43 5.41
C ILE A 44 14.35 -45.51 5.60
N ARG A 45 14.86 -46.67 6.02
CA ARG A 45 16.32 -46.89 6.18
C ARG A 45 17.06 -46.87 4.84
N ALA A 46 16.46 -47.44 3.78
CA ALA A 46 17.04 -47.43 2.45
C ALA A 46 17.09 -46.02 1.84
N ASP A 47 16.02 -45.24 1.98
CA ASP A 47 15.93 -43.85 1.49
C ASP A 47 16.94 -42.93 2.20
N LEU A 48 17.02 -43.01 3.53
CA LEU A 48 17.93 -42.17 4.32
C LEU A 48 19.37 -42.68 4.36
N GLY A 49 19.62 -43.95 4.02
CA GLY A 49 20.96 -44.55 3.93
C GLY A 49 21.66 -44.33 2.59
N THR A 50 20.94 -43.91 1.55
CA THR A 50 21.47 -43.69 0.19
C THR A 50 21.71 -42.21 -0.16
N GLY A 51 21.25 -41.28 0.68
CA GLY A 51 21.63 -39.87 0.57
C GLY A 51 23.04 -39.62 1.12
N PRO A 52 23.78 -38.61 0.60
CA PRO A 52 25.03 -38.19 1.23
C PRO A 52 24.79 -37.92 2.72
N PRO A 53 25.76 -38.22 3.61
CA PRO A 53 25.57 -38.05 5.04
C PRO A 53 25.02 -36.64 5.28
N VAL A 54 23.84 -36.55 5.89
CA VAL A 54 23.27 -35.28 6.34
C VAL A 54 24.38 -34.60 7.10
N ALA A 55 24.94 -33.56 6.49
CA ALA A 55 26.03 -32.81 7.08
C ALA A 55 25.55 -32.42 8.47
N THR A 56 26.19 -32.99 9.51
CA THR A 56 26.08 -32.49 10.86
C THR A 56 26.38 -31.01 10.77
N SER A 57 25.32 -30.22 10.92
CA SER A 57 25.27 -28.76 11.01
C SER A 57 26.39 -28.01 10.25
N PRO A 58 26.09 -27.26 9.18
CA PRO A 58 27.09 -26.32 8.68
C PRO A 58 27.49 -25.42 9.85
N THR A 59 28.80 -25.32 10.08
CA THR A 59 29.53 -24.38 10.93
C THR A 59 28.62 -23.27 11.44
N PRO A 60 28.51 -22.99 12.76
CA PRO A 60 27.59 -21.98 13.27
C PRO A 60 27.79 -20.70 12.47
N ARG A 61 26.86 -20.46 11.54
CA ARG A 61 26.74 -19.17 10.88
C ARG A 61 26.58 -18.22 12.05
N PRO A 62 27.41 -17.17 12.19
CA PRO A 62 27.32 -16.28 13.35
C PRO A 62 25.85 -15.95 13.52
N LEU A 63 25.28 -16.33 14.67
CA LEU A 63 23.90 -16.04 15.01
C LEU A 63 23.76 -14.54 14.78
N ARG A 64 23.17 -14.14 13.64
CA ARG A 64 22.75 -12.76 13.48
C ARG A 64 21.88 -12.53 14.69
N ALA A 65 22.30 -11.60 15.56
CA ALA A 65 21.57 -11.25 16.75
C ALA A 65 20.09 -11.29 16.40
N THR A 66 19.34 -12.15 17.09
CA THR A 66 17.90 -12.28 16.90
C THR A 66 17.35 -10.86 16.90
N PRO A 67 16.63 -10.41 15.85
CA PRO A 67 16.14 -9.05 15.81
C PRO A 67 15.41 -8.75 17.13
N ILE A 68 15.90 -7.75 17.88
CA ILE A 68 15.30 -7.33 19.15
C ILE A 68 13.86 -6.83 18.88
N GLU A 69 13.65 -6.25 17.70
CA GLU A 69 12.35 -5.77 17.24
C GLU A 69 11.41 -6.95 16.90
N ARG A 70 10.19 -6.92 17.49
CA ARG A 70 9.13 -7.90 17.19
C ARG A 70 8.85 -7.96 15.68
N ARG A 71 8.52 -9.17 15.19
CA ARG A 71 8.21 -9.41 13.77
C ARG A 71 7.17 -8.39 13.25
N PRO A 72 7.30 -7.92 11.99
CA PRO A 72 6.35 -7.01 11.37
C PRO A 72 4.90 -7.55 11.47
N GLY A 73 3.98 -6.77 12.04
CA GLY A 73 2.58 -7.17 12.24
C GLY A 73 1.79 -6.11 13.02
N LEU A 74 0.48 -6.30 13.18
CA LEU A 74 -0.33 -5.41 14.01
C LEU A 74 -0.03 -5.70 15.49
N ASN A 75 0.91 -4.95 16.05
CA ASN A 75 1.30 -5.05 17.46
C ASN A 75 1.53 -3.64 18.03
N LEU A 76 1.51 -3.53 19.36
CA LEU A 76 1.61 -2.24 20.04
C LEU A 76 2.91 -1.49 19.71
N VAL A 77 4.02 -2.21 19.51
CA VAL A 77 5.32 -1.60 19.16
C VAL A 77 5.27 -0.97 17.78
N THR A 78 4.75 -1.70 16.79
CA THR A 78 4.55 -1.19 15.44
C THR A 78 3.59 0.01 15.45
N ILE A 79 2.47 -0.06 16.18
CA ILE A 79 1.54 1.06 16.34
C ILE A 79 2.25 2.28 16.94
N ALA A 80 3.02 2.10 18.02
CA ALA A 80 3.75 3.18 18.68
C ALA A 80 4.76 3.85 17.74
N TYR A 81 5.49 3.08 16.92
CA TYR A 81 6.41 3.65 15.93
C TYR A 81 5.69 4.48 14.87
N TYR A 82 4.63 3.95 14.26
CA TYR A 82 3.87 4.70 13.25
C TYR A 82 3.15 5.91 13.84
N PHE A 83 2.61 5.79 15.05
CA PHE A 83 1.95 6.90 15.75
C PHE A 83 2.94 8.00 16.13
N GLY A 84 4.11 7.64 16.67
CA GLY A 84 5.19 8.61 16.92
C GLY A 84 5.66 9.30 15.65
N GLY A 85 5.85 8.55 14.55
CA GLY A 85 6.17 9.14 13.25
C GLY A 85 5.08 10.09 12.72
N PHE A 86 3.81 9.71 12.89
CA PHE A 86 2.67 10.55 12.55
C PHE A 86 2.65 11.84 13.38
N LEU A 87 2.91 11.79 14.69
CA LEU A 87 2.97 12.99 15.53
C LEU A 87 4.08 13.95 15.10
N ILE A 88 5.26 13.42 14.73
CA ILE A 88 6.35 14.25 14.19
C ILE A 88 5.89 14.89 12.87
N LEU A 89 5.31 14.11 11.95
CA LEU A 89 4.80 14.65 10.69
C LEU A 89 3.76 15.76 10.93
N LEU A 90 2.78 15.51 11.82
CA LEU A 90 1.74 16.46 12.19
C LEU A 90 2.33 17.76 12.77
N ALA A 91 3.36 17.66 13.62
CA ALA A 91 4.06 18.82 14.16
C ALA A 91 4.65 19.69 13.04
N TYR A 92 5.31 19.07 12.05
CA TYR A 92 5.93 19.80 10.94
C TYR A 92 4.96 20.26 9.85
N THR A 93 3.82 19.59 9.64
CA THR A 93 2.87 19.97 8.57
C THR A 93 1.72 20.86 9.04
N VAL A 94 1.29 20.77 10.30
CA VAL A 94 0.14 21.53 10.83
C VAL A 94 0.60 22.62 11.79
N PHE A 95 1.40 22.28 12.80
CA PHE A 95 1.73 23.22 13.87
C PHE A 95 2.89 24.16 13.52
N LEU A 96 3.82 23.70 12.69
CA LEU A 96 4.93 24.54 12.25
C LEU A 96 4.41 25.80 11.56
N GLY A 97 3.39 25.68 10.69
CA GLY A 97 2.81 26.81 9.96
C GLY A 97 2.36 27.99 10.84
N LEU A 98 2.05 27.77 12.12
CA LEU A 98 1.62 28.82 13.05
C LEU A 98 2.76 29.67 13.62
N LEU A 99 4.00 29.18 13.63
CA LEU A 99 5.19 29.92 14.09
C LEU A 99 6.22 30.14 12.97
N TRP A 100 5.98 29.60 11.78
CA TRP A 100 6.95 29.55 10.70
C TRP A 100 7.10 30.89 9.98
N GLU A 101 6.01 31.64 9.84
CA GLU A 101 5.97 32.87 9.04
C GLU A 101 6.83 34.00 9.63
N ASP A 102 7.04 34.00 10.94
CA ASP A 102 7.86 35.00 11.64
C ASP A 102 9.38 34.77 11.47
N LEU A 103 9.80 33.60 10.97
CA LEU A 103 11.22 33.27 10.79
C LEU A 103 11.73 33.65 9.41
N PRO A 104 12.94 34.24 9.29
CA PRO A 104 13.59 34.43 8.00
C PRO A 104 13.74 33.11 7.23
N ALA A 105 13.58 33.14 5.90
CA ALA A 105 13.60 31.93 5.06
C ALA A 105 14.90 31.10 5.21
N GLY A 106 16.04 31.76 5.44
CA GLY A 106 17.30 31.06 5.71
C GLY A 106 17.31 30.29 7.04
N ALA A 107 16.68 30.84 8.08
CA ALA A 107 16.53 30.16 9.38
C ALA A 107 15.60 28.95 9.27
N GLN A 108 14.49 29.11 8.53
CA GLN A 108 13.58 28.02 8.20
C GLN A 108 14.30 26.86 7.50
N ALA A 109 15.09 27.17 6.46
CA ALA A 109 15.87 26.17 5.72
C ALA A 109 16.90 25.48 6.61
N ALA A 110 17.61 26.22 7.46
CA ALA A 110 18.59 25.66 8.38
C ALA A 110 17.96 24.71 9.41
N ILE A 111 16.82 25.09 10.00
CA ILE A 111 16.08 24.25 10.96
C ILE A 111 15.65 22.95 10.28
N LEU A 112 15.04 23.02 9.09
CA LEU A 112 14.59 21.82 8.37
C LEU A 112 15.75 20.94 7.96
N LEU A 113 16.89 21.51 7.52
CA LEU A 113 18.07 20.74 7.17
C LEU A 113 18.61 19.96 8.38
N VAL A 114 18.71 20.62 9.54
CA VAL A 114 19.13 19.98 10.79
C VAL A 114 18.13 18.92 11.24
N THR A 115 16.83 19.18 11.17
CA THR A 115 15.78 18.21 11.52
C THR A 115 15.83 16.99 10.61
N ILE A 116 15.85 17.17 9.28
CA ILE A 116 15.87 16.07 8.31
C ILE A 116 17.15 15.25 8.51
N GLY A 117 18.31 15.92 8.61
CA GLY A 117 19.58 15.26 8.87
C GLY A 117 19.58 14.48 10.18
N GLY A 118 19.04 15.07 11.26
CA GLY A 118 18.89 14.42 12.56
C GLY A 118 17.99 13.19 12.52
N LEU A 119 16.80 13.29 11.90
CA LEU A 119 15.89 12.16 11.72
C LEU A 119 16.51 11.03 10.89
N TRP A 120 17.22 11.37 9.82
CA TRP A 120 17.93 10.39 9.00
C TRP A 120 19.09 9.74 9.74
N ALA A 121 19.87 10.50 10.51
CA ALA A 121 20.97 9.98 11.31
C ALA A 121 20.49 9.05 12.43
N ILE A 122 19.50 9.49 13.22
CA ILE A 122 18.90 8.68 14.29
C ILE A 122 18.22 7.44 13.69
N GLY A 123 17.49 7.60 12.58
CA GLY A 123 16.86 6.50 11.89
C GLY A 123 17.87 5.48 11.35
N GLY A 124 18.98 5.95 10.77
CA GLY A 124 20.09 5.10 10.32
C GLY A 124 20.75 4.36 11.48
N TRP A 125 20.99 5.04 12.60
CA TRP A 125 21.53 4.47 13.83
C TRP A 125 20.62 3.37 14.38
N LEU A 126 19.32 3.63 14.55
CA LEU A 126 18.34 2.63 15.01
C LEU A 126 18.29 1.38 14.13
N ARG A 127 18.33 1.56 12.80
CA ARG A 127 18.36 0.43 11.85
C ARG A 127 19.63 -0.42 12.02
N GLY A 128 20.77 0.20 12.29
CA GLY A 128 22.03 -0.49 12.56
C GLY A 128 22.04 -1.27 13.88
N HIS A 129 21.22 -0.88 14.85
CA HIS A 129 21.15 -1.47 16.19
C HIS A 129 19.94 -2.40 16.40
N GLY A 130 19.35 -2.91 15.32
CA GLY A 130 18.31 -3.94 15.40
C GLY A 130 16.86 -3.43 15.46
N PHE A 131 16.61 -2.14 15.19
CA PHE A 131 15.27 -1.54 15.09
C PHE A 131 14.95 -1.07 13.65
N PRO A 132 14.86 -1.98 12.66
CA PRO A 132 14.65 -1.62 11.27
C PRO A 132 13.33 -0.89 10.97
N GLN A 133 12.24 -1.19 11.69
CA GLN A 133 10.94 -0.50 11.49
C GLN A 133 10.99 0.89 12.10
N GLY A 134 11.34 1.01 13.38
CA GLY A 134 11.43 2.31 14.07
C GLY A 134 12.34 3.30 13.33
N GLY A 135 13.55 2.87 12.96
CA GLY A 135 14.46 3.72 12.20
C GLY A 135 14.02 3.99 10.76
N GLY A 136 13.28 3.07 10.14
CA GLY A 136 12.64 3.28 8.84
C GLY A 136 11.57 4.39 8.88
N VAL A 137 10.77 4.44 9.95
CA VAL A 137 9.75 5.49 10.14
C VAL A 137 10.39 6.86 10.30
N LEU A 138 11.46 7.01 11.09
CA LEU A 138 12.15 8.31 11.22
C LEU A 138 12.73 8.82 9.89
N ILE A 139 13.37 7.92 9.13
CA ILE A 139 13.87 8.26 7.79
C ILE A 139 12.71 8.71 6.90
N PHE A 140 11.59 7.97 6.92
CA PHE A 140 10.39 8.33 6.19
C PHE A 140 9.87 9.71 6.55
N VAL A 141 9.78 10.05 7.84
CA VAL A 141 9.29 11.36 8.28
C VAL A 141 10.22 12.48 7.80
N GLY A 142 11.54 12.32 7.96
CA GLY A 142 12.52 13.28 7.43
C GLY A 142 12.41 13.45 5.91
N THR A 143 12.15 12.36 5.18
CA THR A 143 11.87 12.45 3.75
C THR A 143 10.54 13.16 3.47
N ALA A 144 9.46 12.86 4.20
CA ALA A 144 8.14 13.44 3.96
C ALA A 144 8.07 14.96 4.20
N ILE A 145 8.96 15.52 5.02
CA ILE A 145 9.08 16.98 5.22
C ILE A 145 10.06 17.66 4.26
N THR A 146 10.67 16.92 3.32
CA THR A 146 11.60 17.46 2.32
C THR A 146 11.02 18.57 1.44
N PRO A 147 9.74 18.55 1.00
CA PRO A 147 9.18 19.66 0.23
C PRO A 147 9.24 20.99 0.97
N LEU A 148 9.03 20.98 2.30
CA LEU A 148 9.16 22.19 3.12
C LEU A 148 10.59 22.73 3.07
N LEU A 149 11.60 21.84 3.10
CA LEU A 149 13.00 22.27 3.00
C LEU A 149 13.27 22.90 1.64
N VAL A 150 12.80 22.25 0.56
CA VAL A 150 12.98 22.77 -0.79
C VAL A 150 12.29 24.13 -0.94
N TYR A 151 11.07 24.27 -0.44
CA TYR A 151 10.34 25.54 -0.38
C TYR A 151 11.12 26.63 0.37
N SER A 152 11.61 26.35 1.58
CA SER A 152 12.38 27.32 2.36
C SER A 152 13.69 27.71 1.68
N VAL A 153 14.36 26.78 0.98
CA VAL A 153 15.56 27.07 0.19
C VAL A 153 15.21 27.91 -1.04
N GLN A 154 14.11 27.61 -1.74
CA GLN A 154 13.65 28.41 -2.88
C GLN A 154 13.37 29.85 -2.44
N ARG A 155 12.69 30.05 -1.30
CA ARG A 155 12.49 31.38 -0.72
C ARG A 155 13.78 32.07 -0.32
N TRP A 156 14.70 31.36 0.33
CA TRP A 156 15.96 31.95 0.77
C TRP A 156 16.85 32.39 -0.40
N THR A 157 16.82 31.65 -1.51
CA THR A 157 17.61 31.92 -2.72
C THR A 157 16.92 32.88 -3.70
N GLY A 158 15.70 33.34 -3.40
CA GLY A 158 14.90 34.16 -4.32
C GLY A 158 14.39 33.41 -5.55
N LEU A 159 14.46 32.07 -5.56
CA LEU A 159 13.85 31.23 -6.61
C LEU A 159 12.33 31.09 -6.43
N TRP A 160 11.84 31.33 -5.21
CA TRP A 160 10.41 31.49 -4.96
C TRP A 160 10.02 32.93 -5.30
N PRO A 161 8.95 33.16 -6.09
CA PRO A 161 8.49 34.51 -6.39
C PRO A 161 8.16 35.29 -5.12
N ASP A 162 8.56 36.56 -5.05
CA ASP A 162 8.28 37.40 -3.88
C ASP A 162 6.77 37.65 -3.71
N ASP A 163 6.26 37.47 -2.48
CA ASP A 163 4.87 37.80 -2.10
C ASP A 163 4.56 39.32 -2.24
N SER A 164 5.58 40.15 -2.50
CA SER A 164 5.48 41.60 -2.66
C SER A 164 5.09 42.06 -4.08
N ALA A 165 4.92 41.14 -5.04
CA ALA A 165 4.24 41.42 -6.30
C ALA A 165 2.71 41.52 -6.10
N GLN A 166 2.28 42.40 -5.20
CA GLN A 166 0.95 42.99 -5.26
C GLN A 166 0.95 44.03 -6.39
N THR A 167 0.88 43.61 -7.64
CA THR A 167 0.40 44.50 -8.71
C THR A 167 -0.20 43.64 -9.82
N ASP A 168 -1.54 43.67 -9.85
CA ASP A 168 -2.45 43.28 -10.93
C ASP A 168 -2.79 41.79 -11.10
N ALA A 169 -4.06 41.46 -10.78
CA ALA A 169 -4.76 40.20 -10.96
C ALA A 169 -4.21 38.97 -10.20
N TYR A 170 -5.11 38.25 -9.52
CA TYR A 170 -4.89 36.90 -8.96
C TYR A 170 -4.22 35.94 -9.97
N GLU A 171 -4.37 36.20 -11.27
CA GLU A 171 -3.80 35.47 -12.41
C GLU A 171 -2.27 35.55 -12.51
N ASP A 172 -1.62 36.70 -12.26
CA ASP A 172 -0.17 36.87 -12.48
C ASP A 172 0.70 36.27 -11.35
N PHE A 173 0.15 36.15 -10.14
CA PHE A 173 0.78 35.46 -9.02
C PHE A 173 0.98 33.95 -9.31
N TYR A 174 0.04 33.30 -9.99
CA TYR A 174 0.15 31.85 -10.25
C TYR A 174 1.04 31.49 -11.43
N ARG A 175 1.14 32.36 -12.45
CA ARG A 175 2.02 32.15 -13.60
C ARG A 175 3.49 32.05 -13.21
N THR A 176 3.89 32.81 -12.19
CA THR A 176 5.26 32.85 -11.66
C THR A 176 5.51 31.75 -10.63
N VAL A 177 4.49 31.33 -9.87
CA VAL A 177 4.60 30.34 -8.78
C VAL A 177 4.53 28.89 -9.28
N ALA A 178 3.78 28.58 -10.35
CA ALA A 178 3.63 27.19 -10.85
C ALA A 178 4.95 26.46 -11.17
N PRO A 179 5.97 27.08 -11.79
CA PRO A 179 7.28 26.46 -12.00
C PRO A 179 8.02 26.14 -10.68
N ALA A 180 7.85 26.96 -9.65
CA ALA A 180 8.47 26.74 -8.34
C ALA A 180 7.86 25.52 -7.63
N TRP A 181 6.53 25.32 -7.74
CA TRP A 181 5.84 24.12 -7.26
C TRP A 181 6.30 22.86 -8.00
N VAL A 182 6.32 22.89 -9.33
CA VAL A 182 6.80 21.77 -10.15
C VAL A 182 8.24 21.40 -9.79
N ALA A 183 9.12 22.39 -9.61
CA ALA A 183 10.50 22.17 -9.18
C ALA A 183 10.57 21.57 -7.77
N MET A 184 9.79 22.09 -6.82
CA MET A 184 9.74 21.61 -5.45
C MET A 184 9.35 20.12 -5.38
N GLU A 185 8.32 19.75 -6.12
CA GLU A 185 7.80 18.39 -6.17
C GLU A 185 8.77 17.45 -6.89
N ALA A 186 9.34 17.87 -8.01
CA ALA A 186 10.35 17.09 -8.74
C ALA A 186 11.60 16.81 -7.89
N ILE A 187 12.13 17.83 -7.21
CA ILE A 187 13.29 17.69 -6.31
C ILE A 187 12.95 16.76 -5.14
N SER A 188 11.77 16.94 -4.53
CA SER A 188 11.33 16.11 -3.40
C SER A 188 11.15 14.64 -3.81
N ILE A 189 10.55 14.37 -4.97
CA ILE A 189 10.43 13.02 -5.54
C ILE A 189 11.82 12.44 -5.82
N ALA A 190 12.76 13.21 -6.38
CA ALA A 190 14.12 12.75 -6.64
C ALA A 190 14.83 12.36 -5.33
N ILE A 191 14.74 13.18 -4.29
CA ILE A 191 15.28 12.89 -2.95
C ILE A 191 14.62 11.63 -2.37
N ALA A 192 13.30 11.51 -2.42
CA ALA A 192 12.59 10.34 -1.91
C ALA A 192 12.98 9.05 -2.66
N ASN A 193 13.20 9.11 -3.98
CA ASN A 193 13.70 7.96 -4.75
C ASN A 193 15.14 7.59 -4.37
N LEU A 194 16.02 8.59 -4.15
CA LEU A 194 17.38 8.36 -3.68
C LEU A 194 17.39 7.68 -2.30
N VAL A 195 16.59 8.20 -1.37
CA VAL A 195 16.45 7.62 -0.02
C VAL A 195 15.83 6.22 -0.10
N LEU A 196 14.82 6.01 -0.94
CA LEU A 196 14.20 4.71 -1.19
C LEU A 196 15.22 3.70 -1.72
N TRP A 197 16.05 4.08 -2.68
CA TRP A 197 17.11 3.21 -3.22
C TRP A 197 18.14 2.84 -2.14
N ARG A 198 18.51 3.79 -1.28
CA ARG A 198 19.52 3.60 -0.24
C ARG A 198 19.02 2.78 0.97
N VAL A 199 17.78 3.02 1.39
CA VAL A 199 17.21 2.49 2.65
C VAL A 199 16.27 1.32 2.40
N ARG A 200 15.71 1.22 1.19
CA ARG A 200 14.81 0.14 0.75
C ARG A 200 13.57 -0.03 1.65
N PHE A 201 13.12 1.03 2.29
CA PHE A 201 11.95 1.00 3.18
C PHE A 201 10.65 1.27 2.40
N PRO A 202 9.69 0.32 2.33
CA PRO A 202 8.54 0.45 1.44
C PRO A 202 7.63 1.65 1.67
N LEU A 203 7.55 2.15 2.92
CA LEU A 203 6.74 3.32 3.26
C LEU A 203 7.12 4.58 2.48
N LEU A 204 8.39 4.70 2.04
CA LEU A 204 8.88 5.83 1.22
C LEU A 204 8.18 5.95 -0.13
N THR A 205 7.50 4.90 -0.61
CA THR A 205 6.69 4.98 -1.83
C THR A 205 5.42 5.81 -1.66
N LEU A 206 4.96 6.04 -0.43
CA LEU A 206 3.80 6.88 -0.15
C LEU A 206 4.02 8.36 -0.56
N PRO A 207 5.05 9.09 -0.07
CA PRO A 207 5.30 10.46 -0.49
C PRO A 207 5.62 10.55 -1.99
N ILE A 208 6.28 9.53 -2.57
CA ILE A 208 6.50 9.47 -4.02
C ILE A 208 5.16 9.43 -4.78
N ALA A 209 4.21 8.59 -4.34
CA ALA A 209 2.88 8.53 -4.96
C ALA A 209 2.09 9.83 -4.74
N PHE A 210 2.15 10.39 -3.53
CA PHE A 210 1.46 11.64 -3.16
C PHE A 210 1.97 12.82 -3.99
N TRP A 211 3.27 13.10 -3.99
CA TRP A 211 3.84 14.19 -4.78
C TRP A 211 3.79 13.91 -6.28
N GLY A 212 3.91 12.64 -6.71
CA GLY A 212 3.75 12.30 -8.12
C GLY A 212 2.36 12.62 -8.66
N TRP A 213 1.33 12.55 -7.80
CA TRP A 213 -0.01 12.98 -8.15
C TRP A 213 -0.14 14.50 -8.26
N PHE A 214 0.39 15.26 -7.29
CA PHE A 214 0.42 16.72 -7.39
C PHE A 214 1.22 17.20 -8.60
N LEU A 215 2.40 16.61 -8.83
CA LEU A 215 3.26 16.94 -9.96
C LEU A 215 2.54 16.74 -11.29
N GLY A 216 1.72 15.69 -11.40
CA GLY A 216 0.90 15.47 -12.59
C GLY A 216 -0.13 16.57 -12.82
N MET A 217 -0.77 17.07 -11.76
CA MET A 217 -1.74 18.17 -11.86
C MET A 217 -1.05 19.50 -12.15
N ASP A 218 0.05 19.80 -11.46
CA ASP A 218 0.80 21.05 -11.64
C ASP A 218 1.48 21.12 -13.01
N LEU A 219 1.99 19.99 -13.51
CA LEU A 219 2.51 19.89 -14.87
C LEU A 219 1.42 20.14 -15.91
N ALA A 220 0.20 19.64 -15.70
CA ALA A 220 -0.91 19.88 -16.63
C ALA A 220 -1.37 21.34 -16.61
N ARG A 221 -1.37 22.00 -15.44
CA ARG A 221 -1.63 23.45 -15.34
C ARG A 221 -0.56 24.25 -16.07
N TRP A 222 0.71 23.94 -15.81
CA TRP A 222 1.84 24.58 -16.47
C TRP A 222 1.78 24.41 -17.99
N ALA A 223 1.46 23.22 -18.48
CA ALA A 223 1.35 22.93 -19.91
C ALA A 223 0.18 23.67 -20.59
N ARG A 224 -0.96 23.82 -19.90
CA ARG A 224 -2.15 24.49 -20.43
C ARG A 224 -2.08 26.02 -20.36
N ARG A 225 -1.12 26.59 -19.62
CA ARG A 225 -1.00 28.04 -19.37
C ARG A 225 -2.33 28.65 -18.92
N THR A 226 -3.09 27.90 -18.11
CA THR A 226 -4.40 28.30 -17.62
C THR A 226 -4.29 28.64 -16.14
N ASP A 227 -4.86 29.79 -15.79
CA ASP A 227 -4.79 30.39 -14.46
C ASP A 227 -5.95 29.92 -13.55
N ASP A 228 -6.85 29.08 -14.10
CA ASP A 228 -8.03 28.64 -13.38
C ASP A 228 -7.71 27.43 -12.50
N ARG A 229 -7.67 27.69 -11.19
CA ARG A 229 -7.61 26.67 -10.14
C ARG A 229 -9.01 26.20 -9.74
N SER A 230 -9.98 26.36 -10.63
CA SER A 230 -11.20 25.59 -10.56
C SER A 230 -10.81 24.11 -10.62
N TRP A 231 -11.36 23.31 -9.70
CA TRP A 231 -11.30 21.86 -9.78
C TRP A 231 -12.22 21.39 -10.91
N ASP A 232 -12.01 21.95 -12.10
CA ASP A 232 -12.80 21.77 -13.29
C ASP A 232 -12.41 20.48 -14.00
N MET A 233 -13.22 20.10 -14.99
CA MET A 233 -13.04 18.84 -15.70
C MET A 233 -11.63 18.55 -16.19
N PRO A 234 -10.87 19.52 -16.75
CA PRO A 234 -9.52 19.25 -17.21
C PRO A 234 -8.56 18.87 -16.07
N GLU A 235 -8.80 19.34 -14.86
CA GLU A 235 -7.99 18.99 -13.68
C GLU A 235 -8.44 17.66 -13.08
N GLN A 236 -9.75 17.44 -12.94
CA GLN A 236 -10.29 16.16 -12.46
C GLN A 236 -9.86 15.00 -13.38
N ALA A 237 -9.89 15.20 -14.70
CA ALA A 237 -9.48 14.18 -15.67
C ALA A 237 -7.99 13.90 -15.63
N VAL A 238 -7.15 14.93 -15.47
CA VAL A 238 -5.71 14.75 -15.28
C VAL A 238 -5.45 14.00 -13.98
N GLY A 239 -6.07 14.43 -12.88
CA GLY A 239 -5.88 13.81 -11.58
C GLY A 239 -6.33 12.35 -11.55
N ALA A 240 -7.45 12.02 -12.20
CA ALA A 240 -7.89 10.63 -12.41
C ALA A 240 -6.89 9.83 -13.27
N THR A 241 -6.37 10.43 -14.35
CA THR A 241 -5.38 9.79 -15.24
C THR A 241 -4.07 9.50 -14.51
N VAL A 242 -3.59 10.46 -13.72
CA VAL A 242 -2.39 10.29 -12.89
C VAL A 242 -2.63 9.25 -11.80
N ALA A 243 -3.83 9.21 -11.20
CA ALA A 243 -4.19 8.16 -10.26
C ALA A 243 -4.15 6.77 -10.91
N VAL A 244 -4.68 6.61 -12.14
CA VAL A 244 -4.54 5.36 -12.92
C VAL A 244 -3.07 5.05 -13.20
N ALA A 245 -2.25 6.05 -13.55
CA ALA A 245 -0.82 5.84 -13.77
C ALA A 245 -0.11 5.33 -12.52
N LEU A 246 -0.45 5.83 -11.32
CA LEU A 246 0.07 5.32 -10.05
C LEU A 246 -0.34 3.86 -9.81
N LEU A 247 -1.57 3.48 -10.15
CA LEU A 247 -2.01 2.09 -10.08
C LEU A 247 -1.21 1.21 -11.05
N VAL A 248 -0.98 1.67 -12.28
CA VAL A 248 -0.15 0.97 -13.28
C VAL A 248 1.29 0.81 -12.79
N ILE A 249 1.87 1.85 -12.18
CA ILE A 249 3.21 1.77 -11.57
C ILE A 249 3.22 0.70 -10.47
N GLY A 250 2.21 0.67 -9.60
CA GLY A 250 2.07 -0.37 -8.58
C GLY A 250 2.03 -1.79 -9.18
N THR A 251 1.30 -1.99 -10.27
CA THR A 251 1.24 -3.28 -10.98
C THR A 251 2.55 -3.62 -11.69
N ALA A 252 3.23 -2.64 -12.26
CA ALA A 252 4.55 -2.83 -12.87
C ALA A 252 5.60 -3.25 -11.82
N LEU A 253 5.60 -2.61 -10.64
CA LEU A 253 6.45 -2.99 -9.51
C LEU A 253 6.16 -4.43 -9.05
N ASP A 254 4.89 -4.81 -8.98
CA ASP A 254 4.49 -6.18 -8.63
C ASP A 254 5.05 -7.22 -9.60
N ARG A 255 4.89 -6.97 -10.91
CA ARG A 255 5.39 -7.85 -11.98
C ARG A 255 6.91 -7.97 -11.99
N ARG A 256 7.63 -6.94 -11.52
CA ARG A 256 9.10 -6.93 -11.37
C ARG A 256 9.60 -7.57 -10.07
N GLY A 257 8.72 -8.18 -9.27
CA GLY A 257 9.08 -8.79 -7.98
C GLY A 257 9.27 -7.79 -6.84
N LEU A 258 8.97 -6.51 -7.05
CA LEU A 258 9.06 -5.42 -6.07
C LEU A 258 7.77 -5.28 -5.26
N ARG A 259 7.18 -6.41 -4.86
CA ARG A 259 5.88 -6.49 -4.17
C ARG A 259 5.74 -5.60 -2.93
N PRO A 260 6.76 -5.45 -2.06
CA PRO A 260 6.63 -4.61 -0.87
C PRO A 260 6.30 -3.14 -1.20
N TYR A 261 6.76 -2.65 -2.35
CA TYR A 261 6.67 -1.25 -2.78
C TYR A 261 5.33 -0.92 -3.47
N ARG A 262 4.58 -1.92 -3.94
CA ARG A 262 3.31 -1.69 -4.67
C ARG A 262 2.19 -1.12 -3.79
N ARG A 263 2.22 -1.40 -2.47
CA ARG A 263 1.09 -1.18 -1.55
C ARG A 263 0.64 0.27 -1.52
N TRP A 264 1.57 1.21 -1.42
CA TRP A 264 1.24 2.63 -1.27
C TRP A 264 0.82 3.27 -2.59
N PHE A 265 1.37 2.82 -3.72
CA PHE A 265 0.86 3.19 -5.04
C PHE A 265 -0.59 2.73 -5.26
N TYR A 266 -0.92 1.49 -4.86
CA TYR A 266 -2.30 1.01 -4.92
C TYR A 266 -3.22 1.78 -3.97
N LEU A 267 -2.80 2.02 -2.73
CA LEU A 267 -3.60 2.76 -1.76
C LEU A 267 -3.89 4.19 -2.23
N PHE A 268 -2.83 4.94 -2.53
CA PHE A 268 -2.97 6.34 -2.89
C PHE A 268 -3.63 6.52 -4.26
N GLY A 269 -3.25 5.70 -5.26
CA GLY A 269 -3.89 5.71 -6.56
C GLY A 269 -5.38 5.37 -6.49
N ALA A 270 -5.79 4.42 -5.64
CA ALA A 270 -7.21 4.10 -5.45
C ALA A 270 -7.98 5.23 -4.75
N VAL A 271 -7.41 5.84 -3.71
CA VAL A 271 -8.00 7.01 -3.03
C VAL A 271 -8.19 8.16 -4.02
N ALA A 272 -7.13 8.52 -4.75
CA ALA A 272 -7.16 9.62 -5.70
C ALA A 272 -8.15 9.35 -6.84
N LEU A 273 -8.15 8.14 -7.40
CA LEU A 273 -9.08 7.76 -8.47
C LEU A 273 -10.53 7.79 -7.98
N PHE A 274 -10.81 7.23 -6.80
CA PHE A 274 -12.13 7.27 -6.19
C PHE A 274 -12.63 8.70 -5.98
N GLY A 275 -11.76 9.58 -5.44
CA GLY A 275 -12.08 10.99 -5.21
C GLY A 275 -12.39 11.73 -6.51
N HIS A 276 -11.54 11.59 -7.53
CA HIS A 276 -11.74 12.26 -8.83
C HIS A 276 -12.98 11.75 -9.56
N LEU A 277 -13.23 10.45 -9.59
CA LEU A 277 -14.44 9.89 -10.21
C LEU A 277 -15.70 10.34 -9.48
N GLY A 278 -15.66 10.43 -8.15
CA GLY A 278 -16.77 10.94 -7.35
C GLY A 278 -17.04 12.42 -7.62
N ALA A 279 -15.99 13.24 -7.66
CA ALA A 279 -16.10 14.66 -7.99
C ALA A 279 -16.67 14.89 -9.39
N MET A 280 -16.23 14.10 -10.38
CA MET A 280 -16.78 14.14 -11.74
C MET A 280 -18.25 13.77 -11.77
N TRP A 281 -18.64 12.72 -11.05
CA TRP A 281 -20.03 12.30 -11.00
C TRP A 281 -20.92 13.39 -10.41
N LEU A 282 -20.56 13.95 -9.24
CA LEU A 282 -21.34 15.00 -8.59
C LEU A 282 -21.47 16.25 -9.47
N ARG A 283 -20.42 16.62 -10.22
CA ARG A 283 -20.45 17.78 -11.12
C ARG A 283 -21.34 17.58 -12.36
N TYR A 284 -21.60 16.32 -12.75
CA TYR A 284 -22.41 15.96 -13.92
C TYR A 284 -23.63 15.14 -13.54
N GLU A 285 -24.14 15.28 -12.32
CA GLU A 285 -25.24 14.46 -11.81
C GLU A 285 -26.51 14.56 -12.66
N ASP A 286 -26.78 15.74 -13.23
CA ASP A 286 -27.90 15.99 -14.15
C ASP A 286 -27.77 15.23 -15.49
N THR A 287 -26.58 14.69 -15.77
CA THR A 287 -26.29 14.00 -17.01
C THR A 287 -26.60 12.52 -16.90
N ARG A 288 -27.39 11.99 -17.84
CA ARG A 288 -27.88 10.60 -17.87
C ARG A 288 -26.79 9.53 -17.77
N TRP A 289 -25.54 9.82 -18.17
CA TRP A 289 -24.46 8.85 -18.22
C TRP A 289 -23.47 8.94 -17.05
N ALA A 290 -23.44 10.04 -16.28
CA ALA A 290 -22.42 10.24 -15.25
C ALA A 290 -22.53 9.22 -14.11
N GLY A 291 -23.75 9.01 -13.59
CA GLY A 291 -24.02 8.00 -12.57
C GLY A 291 -23.67 6.57 -13.01
N PRO A 292 -24.21 6.08 -14.16
CA PRO A 292 -23.84 4.77 -14.69
C PRO A 292 -22.35 4.59 -14.96
N ALA A 293 -21.65 5.62 -15.44
CA ALA A 293 -20.20 5.58 -15.64
C ALA A 293 -19.43 5.45 -14.32
N TYR A 294 -19.85 6.18 -13.28
CA TYR A 294 -19.28 6.06 -11.93
C TYR A 294 -19.50 4.67 -11.32
N LEU A 295 -20.70 4.10 -11.46
CA LEU A 295 -20.98 2.73 -11.03
C LEU A 295 -20.13 1.71 -11.81
N ALA A 296 -20.04 1.85 -13.13
CA ALA A 296 -19.22 0.96 -13.96
C ALA A 296 -17.74 1.01 -13.55
N ALA A 297 -17.20 2.20 -13.29
CA ALA A 297 -15.84 2.37 -12.78
C ALA A 297 -15.65 1.73 -11.40
N SER A 298 -16.63 1.87 -10.51
CA SER A 298 -16.62 1.24 -9.18
C SER A 298 -16.64 -0.30 -9.28
N LEU A 299 -17.46 -0.87 -10.16
CA LEU A 299 -17.49 -2.30 -10.42
C LEU A 299 -16.19 -2.80 -11.08
N LEU A 300 -15.57 -2.01 -11.95
CA LEU A 300 -14.25 -2.31 -12.50
C LEU A 300 -13.19 -2.40 -11.40
N LEU A 301 -13.24 -1.56 -10.36
CA LEU A 301 -12.36 -1.69 -9.18
C LEU A 301 -12.61 -2.99 -8.42
N VAL A 302 -13.89 -3.40 -8.26
CA VAL A 302 -14.23 -4.71 -7.65
C VAL A 302 -13.62 -5.86 -8.45
N VAL A 303 -13.75 -5.86 -9.77
CA VAL A 303 -13.18 -6.89 -10.64
C VAL A 303 -11.64 -6.85 -10.61
N ALA A 304 -11.04 -5.65 -10.66
CA ALA A 304 -9.60 -5.46 -10.58
C ALA A 304 -9.02 -5.98 -9.25
N SER A 305 -9.79 -5.96 -8.16
CA SER A 305 -9.38 -6.50 -6.86
C SER A 305 -9.03 -7.99 -6.93
N VAL A 306 -9.75 -8.76 -7.76
CA VAL A 306 -9.52 -10.18 -8.00
C VAL A 306 -8.29 -10.37 -8.88
N ALA A 307 -8.17 -9.62 -9.97
CA ALA A 307 -7.03 -9.74 -10.88
C ALA A 307 -5.70 -9.33 -10.22
N LEU A 308 -5.72 -8.28 -9.40
CA LEU A 308 -4.54 -7.73 -8.74
C LEU A 308 -4.30 -8.28 -7.32
N GLN A 309 -5.20 -9.15 -6.83
CA GLN A 309 -5.15 -9.75 -5.49
C GLN A 309 -4.91 -8.69 -4.39
N ALA A 310 -5.65 -7.58 -4.49
CA ALA A 310 -5.45 -6.40 -3.65
C ALA A 310 -6.79 -5.88 -3.10
N ARG A 311 -6.97 -6.02 -1.78
CA ARG A 311 -8.21 -5.66 -1.06
C ARG A 311 -8.57 -4.18 -1.16
N VAL A 312 -7.59 -3.30 -1.37
CA VAL A 312 -7.81 -1.86 -1.53
C VAL A 312 -8.83 -1.57 -2.63
N PHE A 313 -8.69 -2.22 -3.80
CA PHE A 313 -9.62 -2.02 -4.91
C PHE A 313 -11.04 -2.51 -4.59
N LEU A 314 -11.15 -3.61 -3.82
CA LEU A 314 -12.45 -4.12 -3.37
C LEU A 314 -13.15 -3.10 -2.46
N VAL A 315 -12.41 -2.51 -1.51
CA VAL A 315 -12.96 -1.53 -0.57
C VAL A 315 -13.46 -0.29 -1.31
N PHE A 316 -12.65 0.32 -2.18
CA PHE A 316 -13.06 1.52 -2.92
C PHE A 316 -14.13 1.23 -3.97
N GLY A 317 -14.08 0.08 -4.64
CA GLY A 317 -15.13 -0.35 -5.56
C GLY A 317 -16.48 -0.60 -4.87
N ALA A 318 -16.46 -1.22 -3.68
CA ALA A 318 -17.65 -1.41 -2.87
C ALA A 318 -18.20 -0.08 -2.33
N LEU A 319 -17.32 0.81 -1.86
CA LEU A 319 -17.70 2.13 -1.37
C LEU A 319 -18.36 2.96 -2.48
N GLY A 320 -17.81 2.95 -3.70
CA GLY A 320 -18.39 3.68 -4.84
C GLY A 320 -19.71 3.08 -5.31
N SER A 321 -19.81 1.76 -5.36
CA SER A 321 -21.07 1.06 -5.66
C SER A 321 -22.14 1.40 -4.63
N TYR A 322 -21.78 1.44 -3.34
CA TYR A 322 -22.67 1.81 -2.24
C TYR A 322 -23.09 3.27 -2.31
N ALA A 323 -22.17 4.20 -2.59
CA ALA A 323 -22.46 5.62 -2.73
C ALA A 323 -23.51 5.87 -3.82
N TYR A 324 -23.34 5.25 -5.00
CA TYR A 324 -24.30 5.40 -6.09
C TYR A 324 -25.64 4.70 -5.83
N ALA A 325 -25.62 3.50 -5.23
CA ALA A 325 -26.85 2.82 -4.83
C ALA A 325 -27.64 3.62 -3.79
N SER A 326 -26.95 4.27 -2.86
CA SER A 326 -27.55 5.17 -1.86
C SER A 326 -28.16 6.40 -2.53
N TYR A 327 -27.46 7.01 -3.49
CA TYR A 327 -28.02 8.11 -4.28
C TYR A 327 -29.31 7.68 -5.03
N LEU A 328 -29.30 6.51 -5.67
CA LEU A 328 -30.51 5.99 -6.30
C LEU A 328 -31.65 5.81 -5.29
N ALA A 329 -31.35 5.28 -4.11
CA ALA A 329 -32.35 5.06 -3.06
C ALA A 329 -32.98 6.36 -2.54
N PHE A 330 -32.15 7.35 -2.21
CA PHE A 330 -32.59 8.56 -1.50
C PHE A 330 -32.95 9.73 -2.42
N ALA A 331 -32.35 9.84 -3.60
CA ALA A 331 -32.56 10.97 -4.50
C ALA A 331 -33.48 10.62 -5.68
N VAL A 332 -33.42 9.39 -6.20
CA VAL A 332 -34.15 8.99 -7.42
C VAL A 332 -35.42 8.21 -7.11
N PHE A 333 -35.34 7.27 -6.17
CA PHE A 333 -36.43 6.37 -5.79
C PHE A 333 -36.94 6.63 -4.38
N ASP A 334 -36.90 7.89 -3.93
CA ASP A 334 -37.32 8.25 -2.58
C ASP A 334 -38.76 7.77 -2.29
N GLY A 335 -38.94 7.11 -1.14
CA GLY A 335 -40.21 6.50 -0.73
C GLY A 335 -40.67 5.28 -1.54
N ALA A 336 -39.94 4.81 -2.55
CA ALA A 336 -40.37 3.72 -3.41
C ALA A 336 -39.94 2.33 -2.88
N LEU A 337 -40.88 1.59 -2.27
CA LEU A 337 -40.65 0.21 -1.79
C LEU A 337 -40.16 -0.74 -2.89
N GLY A 338 -40.54 -0.50 -4.15
CA GLY A 338 -40.11 -1.31 -5.30
C GLY A 338 -38.59 -1.34 -5.49
N PHE A 339 -37.89 -0.24 -5.17
CA PHE A 339 -36.43 -0.18 -5.28
C PHE A 339 -35.75 -1.13 -4.29
N LEU A 340 -36.26 -1.20 -3.05
CA LEU A 340 -35.77 -2.14 -2.04
C LEU A 340 -35.89 -3.59 -2.51
N PHE A 341 -37.06 -3.98 -3.01
CA PHE A 341 -37.27 -5.35 -3.52
C PHE A 341 -36.42 -5.65 -4.75
N ALA A 342 -36.24 -4.68 -5.66
CA ALA A 342 -35.37 -4.85 -6.82
C ALA A 342 -33.91 -5.07 -6.39
N LEU A 343 -33.40 -4.27 -5.47
CA LEU A 343 -32.03 -4.40 -4.97
C LEU A 343 -31.81 -5.73 -4.24
N ALA A 344 -32.76 -6.14 -3.40
CA ALA A 344 -32.74 -7.45 -2.74
C ALA A 344 -32.79 -8.60 -3.77
N GLY A 345 -33.63 -8.49 -4.80
CA GLY A 345 -33.73 -9.44 -5.89
C GLY A 345 -32.43 -9.57 -6.69
N ILE A 346 -31.77 -8.46 -7.00
CA ILE A 346 -30.44 -8.46 -7.66
C ILE A 346 -29.41 -9.15 -6.76
N GLY A 347 -29.37 -8.83 -5.46
CA GLY A 347 -28.46 -9.47 -4.51
C GLY A 347 -28.68 -10.99 -4.44
N LEU A 348 -29.94 -11.42 -4.32
CA LEU A 348 -30.30 -12.83 -4.33
C LEU A 348 -29.90 -13.52 -5.65
N PHE A 349 -30.16 -12.87 -6.78
CA PHE A 349 -29.78 -13.38 -8.10
C PHE A 349 -28.26 -13.59 -8.21
N ILE A 350 -27.45 -12.66 -7.74
CA ILE A 350 -25.98 -12.78 -7.73
C ILE A 350 -25.54 -13.97 -6.87
N VAL A 351 -26.09 -14.11 -5.67
CA VAL A 351 -25.75 -15.23 -4.76
C VAL A 351 -26.14 -16.57 -5.37
N LEU A 352 -27.38 -16.70 -5.85
CA LEU A 352 -27.87 -17.94 -6.46
C LEU A 352 -27.08 -18.30 -7.73
N SER A 353 -26.76 -17.32 -8.57
CA SER A 353 -25.93 -17.51 -9.77
C SER A 353 -24.51 -17.96 -9.40
N THR A 354 -23.94 -17.41 -8.33
CA THR A 354 -22.62 -17.81 -7.82
C THR A 354 -22.62 -19.25 -7.31
N VAL A 355 -23.63 -19.65 -6.53
CA VAL A 355 -23.78 -21.02 -6.03
C VAL A 355 -24.01 -22.00 -7.18
N ALA A 356 -24.86 -21.65 -8.14
CA ALA A 356 -25.10 -22.46 -9.34
C ALA A 356 -23.81 -22.64 -10.16
N PHE A 357 -23.03 -21.57 -10.33
CA PHE A 357 -21.73 -21.63 -11.00
C PHE A 357 -20.73 -22.54 -10.26
N GLN A 358 -20.66 -22.45 -8.93
CA GLN A 358 -19.78 -23.33 -8.13
C GLN A 358 -20.20 -24.80 -8.20
N ARG A 359 -21.51 -25.09 -8.22
CA ARG A 359 -22.05 -26.44 -8.21
C ARG A 359 -22.04 -27.13 -9.57
N TYR A 360 -22.34 -26.40 -10.65
CA TYR A 360 -22.51 -26.96 -11.99
C TYR A 360 -21.45 -26.48 -12.99
N GLY A 361 -21.00 -25.23 -12.86
CA GLY A 361 -20.07 -24.61 -13.80
C GLY A 361 -18.60 -25.01 -13.63
N ARG A 362 -18.18 -25.37 -12.41
CA ARG A 362 -16.77 -25.71 -12.11
C ARG A 362 -16.30 -26.94 -12.90
N VAL A 363 -17.14 -27.97 -13.00
CA VAL A 363 -16.87 -29.19 -13.80
C VAL A 363 -16.83 -28.86 -15.31
N TRP A 364 -17.71 -27.98 -15.78
CA TRP A 364 -17.79 -27.62 -17.21
C TRP A 364 -16.58 -26.76 -17.67
N LEU A 365 -16.07 -25.89 -16.80
CA LEU A 365 -14.87 -25.08 -17.04
C LEU A 365 -13.59 -25.92 -17.09
N GLU A 366 -13.47 -26.92 -16.22
CA GLU A 366 -12.34 -27.87 -16.26
C GLU A 366 -12.31 -28.66 -17.57
N HIS A 367 -13.48 -29.05 -18.10
CA HIS A 367 -13.60 -29.70 -19.41
C HIS A 367 -13.25 -28.77 -20.60
N LEU A 368 -13.59 -27.48 -20.53
CA LEU A 368 -13.26 -26.51 -21.58
C LEU A 368 -11.79 -26.07 -21.57
N VAL A 369 -11.19 -25.88 -20.40
CA VAL A 369 -9.77 -25.51 -20.27
C VAL A 369 -8.86 -26.70 -20.57
N GLY A 370 -9.24 -27.92 -20.16
CA GLY A 370 -8.54 -29.16 -20.52
C GLY A 370 -8.47 -29.41 -22.04
N ARG A 371 -9.49 -28.98 -22.81
CA ARG A 371 -9.48 -29.04 -24.28
C ARG A 371 -8.53 -28.05 -24.94
N ARG A 372 -8.22 -26.91 -24.32
CA ARG A 372 -7.22 -25.96 -24.86
C ARG A 372 -5.78 -26.39 -24.59
N ALA A 373 -5.53 -27.13 -23.50
CA ALA A 373 -4.20 -27.65 -23.19
C ALA A 373 -3.77 -28.86 -24.07
N THR A 374 -4.74 -29.57 -24.65
CA THR A 374 -4.51 -30.77 -25.49
C THR A 374 -4.50 -30.50 -27.00
N GLY A 375 -4.67 -29.24 -27.41
CA GLY A 375 -4.70 -28.81 -28.82
C GLY A 375 -3.39 -28.21 -29.36
N ALA A 376 -2.22 -28.71 -28.94
CA ALA A 376 -0.97 -28.39 -29.64
C ALA A 376 -0.84 -29.29 -30.89
N PRO A 377 -0.57 -28.76 -32.09
CA PRO A 377 -0.56 -29.56 -33.32
C PRO A 377 0.62 -30.53 -33.34
N THR A 378 0.34 -31.80 -33.61
CA THR A 378 1.33 -32.78 -34.02
C THR A 378 1.93 -32.34 -35.36
N ALA A 379 3.24 -32.06 -35.37
CA ALA A 379 3.99 -31.82 -36.60
C ALA A 379 3.96 -33.09 -37.47
N PRO A 380 3.74 -32.99 -38.80
CA PRO A 380 3.81 -34.13 -39.68
C PRO A 380 5.28 -34.56 -39.88
N ALA A 381 5.44 -35.89 -40.01
CA ALA A 381 6.70 -36.62 -40.11
C ALA A 381 7.47 -36.37 -41.41
#